data_AF-A0A1I8BCS5-F1
#
_entry.id   AF-A0A1I8BCS5-F1
#
_cell.length_a   1.000
_cell.length_b   1.000
_cell.length_c   1.000
_cell.angle_alpha   90.00
_cell.angle_beta   90.00
_cell.angle_gamma   90.00
#
_symmetry.space_group_name_H-M   'P 1'
#
loop_
_entity.id
_entity.type
_entity.pdbx_description
1 polymer ?
#
loop_
_entity_poly.entity_id
_entity_poly.type
_entity_poly.pdbx_seq_one_letter_code
_entity_poly.pdbx_strand_id
1 'polypeptide(L)'
;MIKIFKVIQDCDLCGEKEENCFNCNTSYCNEEKYVDKQCWIKNKKLCNTPHDSYCFMERTENNEKRKGCGNCSTLACKKCYKNRCNDWNNINYYCYGFNGTKIVKECSLTESDCYIVKINNKG
;
A
#
# COMPACT_ATOMS: atom_id res chain seq x y z
N MET A 1 -7.87 -21.49 -2.06
CA MET A 1 -8.05 -20.76 -3.33
C MET A 1 -7.77 -19.29 -3.12
N ILE A 2 -6.71 -18.77 -3.74
CA ILE A 2 -6.48 -17.32 -3.81
C ILE A 2 -7.49 -16.78 -4.80
N LYS A 3 -8.53 -16.08 -4.34
CA LYS A 3 -9.44 -15.34 -5.23
C LYS A 3 -8.61 -14.26 -5.90
N ILE A 4 -8.14 -14.51 -7.13
CA ILE A 4 -7.62 -13.46 -8.01
C ILE A 4 -8.79 -12.51 -8.25
N PHE A 5 -8.63 -11.23 -7.94
CA PHE A 5 -9.62 -10.24 -8.34
C PHE A 5 -9.47 -10.07 -9.84
N LYS A 6 -10.44 -10.60 -10.60
CA LYS A 6 -10.55 -10.44 -12.03
C LYS A 6 -11.60 -9.37 -12.26
N VAL A 7 -11.22 -8.25 -12.87
CA VAL A 7 -12.19 -7.29 -13.38
C VAL A 7 -12.87 -7.95 -14.58
N ILE A 8 -14.19 -7.94 -14.57
CA ILE A 8 -15.01 -8.48 -15.66
C ILE A 8 -15.52 -7.28 -16.45
N GLN A 9 -15.32 -7.32 -17.75
CA GLN A 9 -15.79 -6.33 -18.71
C GLN A 9 -16.69 -7.08 -19.68
N ASP A 10 -17.97 -6.71 -19.73
CA ASP A 10 -18.96 -7.41 -20.55
C ASP A 10 -20.05 -6.45 -21.07
N CYS A 11 -20.95 -6.97 -21.89
CA CYS A 11 -22.08 -6.28 -22.48
C CYS A 11 -23.37 -6.60 -21.71
N ASP A 12 -23.59 -5.99 -20.55
CA ASP A 12 -24.84 -6.03 -19.78
C ASP A 12 -24.84 -4.89 -18.75
N LEU A 13 -25.97 -4.66 -18.08
CA LEU A 13 -26.03 -3.76 -16.93
C LEU A 13 -25.52 -4.47 -15.67
N CYS A 14 -24.89 -3.70 -14.78
CA CYS A 14 -24.52 -4.14 -13.45
C CYS A 14 -25.72 -4.78 -12.71
N GLY A 15 -25.51 -5.96 -12.14
CA GLY A 15 -26.49 -6.65 -11.30
C GLY A 15 -26.59 -6.08 -9.88
N GLU A 16 -27.72 -6.27 -9.21
CA GLU A 16 -27.96 -5.76 -7.84
C GLU A 16 -26.96 -6.27 -6.78
N LYS A 17 -26.28 -7.38 -7.05
CA LYS A 17 -25.33 -8.02 -6.12
C LYS A 17 -23.88 -7.62 -6.39
N GLU A 18 -23.63 -6.82 -7.41
CA GLU A 18 -22.29 -6.42 -7.82
C GLU A 18 -21.86 -5.18 -7.04
N GLU A 19 -21.02 -5.38 -6.04
CA GLU A 19 -20.36 -4.28 -5.35
C GLU A 19 -19.34 -3.62 -6.27
N ASN A 20 -19.36 -2.29 -6.37
CA ASN A 20 -18.40 -1.50 -7.14
C ASN A 20 -18.41 -1.81 -8.65
N CYS A 21 -19.55 -1.55 -9.27
CA CYS A 21 -19.79 -1.74 -10.70
C CYS A 21 -20.07 -0.41 -11.41
N PHE A 22 -19.73 -0.32 -12.69
CA PHE A 22 -19.86 0.88 -13.51
C PHE A 22 -20.61 0.58 -14.82
N ASN A 23 -21.74 1.26 -15.02
CA ASN A 23 -22.50 1.21 -16.27
C ASN A 23 -22.14 2.40 -17.16
N CYS A 24 -22.00 2.16 -18.46
CA CYS A 24 -21.73 3.20 -19.45
C CYS A 24 -22.32 2.81 -20.81
N ASN A 25 -22.58 3.79 -21.68
CA ASN A 25 -23.34 3.60 -22.93
C ASN A 25 -22.67 4.19 -24.17
N THR A 26 -21.35 4.41 -24.12
CA THR A 26 -20.55 4.86 -25.26
C THR A 26 -19.57 3.76 -25.69
N SER A 27 -18.98 3.87 -26.89
CA SER A 27 -18.03 2.86 -27.37
C SER A 27 -16.81 2.73 -26.43
N TYR A 28 -16.44 1.49 -26.11
CA TYR A 28 -15.26 1.13 -25.31
C TYR A 28 -15.17 1.83 -23.94
N CYS A 29 -16.32 2.13 -23.31
CA CYS A 29 -16.38 2.92 -22.08
C CYS A 29 -16.13 2.13 -20.79
N ASN A 30 -16.14 0.79 -20.86
CA ASN A 30 -16.01 -0.11 -19.72
C ASN A 30 -14.54 -0.24 -19.25
N GLU A 31 -13.89 0.88 -18.93
CA GLU A 31 -12.49 0.92 -18.49
C GLU A 31 -12.36 0.63 -16.98
N GLU A 32 -11.28 -0.06 -16.59
CA GLU A 32 -11.02 -0.44 -15.18
C GLU A 32 -10.91 0.77 -14.22
N LYS A 33 -10.54 1.95 -14.75
CA LYS A 33 -10.37 3.17 -13.94
C LYS A 33 -11.65 3.68 -13.28
N TYR A 34 -12.82 3.23 -13.76
CA TYR A 34 -14.12 3.68 -13.24
C TYR A 34 -14.63 2.87 -12.04
N VAL A 35 -13.92 1.82 -11.65
CA VAL A 35 -14.24 1.03 -10.45
C VAL A 35 -13.12 1.17 -9.42
N ASP A 36 -13.48 1.09 -8.14
CA ASP A 36 -12.51 1.06 -7.05
C ASP A 36 -11.57 -0.16 -7.21
N LYS A 37 -10.33 0.02 -6.77
CA LYS A 37 -9.39 -1.07 -6.56
C LYS A 37 -9.42 -1.53 -5.10
N GLN A 38 -8.84 -2.68 -4.84
CA GLN A 38 -8.75 -3.24 -3.49
C GLN A 38 -7.32 -3.18 -2.96
N CYS A 39 -7.18 -2.98 -1.65
CA CYS A 39 -5.91 -3.09 -0.94
C CYS A 39 -6.05 -4.10 0.20
N TRP A 40 -4.95 -4.78 0.54
CA TRP A 40 -4.91 -5.63 1.71
C TRP A 40 -4.94 -4.79 2.99
N ILE A 41 -5.72 -5.22 3.97
CA ILE A 41 -5.64 -4.79 5.36
C ILE A 41 -5.21 -5.97 6.25
N LYS A 42 -5.12 -5.76 7.58
CA LYS A 42 -4.77 -6.84 8.53
C LYS A 42 -5.73 -8.03 8.40
N ASN A 43 -5.23 -9.22 8.75
CA ASN A 43 -6.01 -10.48 8.79
C ASN A 43 -6.63 -10.90 7.45
N LYS A 44 -5.93 -10.66 6.33
CA LYS A 44 -6.37 -11.03 4.96
C LYS A 44 -7.72 -10.43 4.55
N LYS A 45 -8.16 -9.37 5.22
CA LYS A 45 -9.32 -8.58 4.82
C LYS A 45 -8.91 -7.56 3.74
N LEU A 46 -9.91 -6.94 3.12
CA LEU A 46 -9.74 -5.99 2.02
C LEU A 46 -10.44 -4.66 2.35
N CYS A 47 -9.92 -3.57 1.80
CA CYS A 47 -10.61 -2.29 1.69
C CYS A 47 -10.69 -1.87 0.21
N ASN A 48 -11.71 -1.11 -0.14
CA ASN A 48 -11.86 -0.50 -1.47
C ASN A 48 -11.35 0.95 -1.43
N THR A 49 -10.77 1.40 -2.52
CA THR A 49 -10.29 2.79 -2.70
C THR A 49 -10.36 3.16 -4.17
N PRO A 50 -10.46 4.47 -4.52
CA PRO A 50 -10.47 4.89 -5.92
C PRO A 50 -9.30 4.29 -6.70
N HIS A 51 -9.52 3.99 -7.99
CA HIS A 51 -8.54 3.31 -8.85
C HIS A 51 -7.14 3.94 -8.77
N ASP A 52 -7.08 5.27 -8.88
CA ASP A 52 -5.83 6.05 -8.88
C ASP A 52 -5.26 6.36 -7.49
N SER A 53 -5.92 5.89 -6.42
CA SER A 53 -5.44 6.05 -5.05
C SER A 53 -4.21 5.18 -4.78
N TYR A 54 -3.73 5.11 -3.54
CA TYR A 54 -2.64 4.21 -3.15
C TYR A 54 -3.15 3.04 -2.33
N CYS A 55 -2.45 1.92 -2.40
CA CYS A 55 -2.38 0.96 -1.32
C CYS A 55 -1.07 1.22 -0.56
N PHE A 56 -1.11 1.18 0.77
CA PHE A 56 0.08 1.37 1.58
C PHE A 56 0.39 0.13 2.42
N MET A 57 1.67 0.00 2.78
CA MET A 57 2.11 -0.78 3.91
C MET A 57 3.21 -0.01 4.64
N GLU A 58 3.16 0.00 5.96
CA GLU A 58 4.05 0.79 6.80
C GLU A 58 4.38 0.08 8.11
N ARG A 59 5.40 0.60 8.79
CA ARG A 59 5.73 0.24 10.16
C ARG A 59 5.46 1.40 11.11
N THR A 60 4.94 1.09 12.29
CA THR A 60 4.85 2.04 13.41
C THR A 60 6.17 2.11 14.17
N GLU A 61 6.35 3.13 15.01
CA GLU A 61 7.48 3.27 15.94
C GLU A 61 7.74 2.02 16.78
N ASN A 62 6.67 1.30 17.14
CA ASN A 62 6.74 0.02 17.86
C ASN A 62 6.96 -1.20 16.93
N ASN A 63 7.40 -0.97 15.69
CA ASN A 63 7.63 -1.97 14.65
C ASN A 63 6.38 -2.78 14.25
N GLU A 64 5.17 -2.31 14.52
CA GLU A 64 3.94 -2.99 14.08
C GLU A 64 3.76 -2.83 12.57
N LYS A 65 3.43 -3.91 11.86
CA LYS A 65 3.03 -3.83 10.44
C LYS A 65 1.60 -3.27 10.33
N ARG A 66 1.42 -2.22 9.54
CA ARG A 66 0.12 -1.69 9.12
C ARG A 66 0.03 -1.70 7.60
N LYS A 67 -1.17 -1.94 7.07
CA LYS A 67 -1.48 -1.86 5.64
C LYS A 67 -2.92 -1.45 5.43
N GLY A 68 -3.18 -0.77 4.32
CA GLY A 68 -4.53 -0.39 3.93
C GLY A 68 -4.60 0.46 2.68
N CYS A 69 -5.72 1.14 2.57
CA CYS A 69 -6.08 2.03 1.46
C CYS A 69 -5.61 3.46 1.74
N GLY A 70 -5.28 4.19 0.68
CA GLY A 70 -4.83 5.58 0.74
C GLY A 70 -3.36 5.72 1.12
N ASN A 71 -3.07 6.81 1.83
CA ASN A 71 -1.71 7.23 2.15
C ASN A 71 -1.20 6.64 3.47
N CYS A 72 0.12 6.68 3.62
CA CYS A 72 0.83 6.35 4.85
C CYS A 72 0.51 7.34 5.98
N SER A 73 0.56 6.85 7.21
CA SER A 73 0.54 7.65 8.43
C SER A 73 1.93 7.77 9.08
N THR A 74 2.89 6.93 8.67
CA THR A 74 4.25 6.93 9.23
C THR A 74 5.34 7.19 8.18
N LEU A 75 6.54 7.51 8.65
CA LEU A 75 7.71 7.73 7.80
C LEU A 75 8.20 6.43 7.15
N ALA A 76 8.02 5.29 7.82
CA ALA A 76 8.50 3.98 7.37
C ALA A 76 7.44 3.28 6.52
N CYS A 77 7.23 3.78 5.31
CA CYS A 77 6.13 3.36 4.47
C CYS A 77 6.49 3.12 2.99
N LYS A 78 5.81 2.15 2.38
CA LYS A 78 5.78 1.93 0.93
C LYS A 78 4.36 2.06 0.41
N LYS A 79 4.22 2.68 -0.75
CA LYS A 79 2.95 2.80 -1.48
C LYS A 79 3.04 2.10 -2.82
N CYS A 80 1.89 1.71 -3.35
CA CYS A 80 1.77 1.15 -4.69
C CYS A 80 0.38 1.41 -5.27
N TYR A 81 0.27 1.38 -6.60
CA TYR A 81 -0.96 1.75 -7.30
C TYR A 81 -1.78 0.57 -7.82
N LYS A 82 -1.20 -0.63 -7.91
CA LYS A 82 -1.90 -1.79 -8.46
C LYS A 82 -2.90 -2.38 -7.46
N ASN A 83 -3.85 -3.15 -7.96
CA ASN A 83 -4.77 -3.88 -7.08
C ASN A 83 -4.01 -4.85 -6.17
N ARG A 84 -4.32 -4.85 -4.86
CA ARG A 84 -3.77 -5.75 -3.84
C ARG A 84 -2.24 -5.82 -3.81
N CYS A 85 -1.56 -4.77 -4.26
CA CYS A 85 -0.12 -4.74 -4.39
C CYS A 85 0.62 -4.66 -3.05
N ASN A 86 -0.07 -4.28 -1.97
CA ASN A 86 0.48 -4.14 -0.63
C ASN A 86 0.55 -5.45 0.17
N ASP A 87 0.96 -6.54 -0.49
CA ASP A 87 1.17 -7.87 0.11
C ASP A 87 2.64 -8.17 0.43
N TRP A 88 3.46 -7.14 0.53
CA TRP A 88 4.86 -7.35 0.81
C TRP A 88 5.06 -7.92 2.22
N ASN A 89 6.01 -8.83 2.37
CA ASN A 89 6.41 -9.35 3.67
C ASN A 89 7.67 -8.67 4.23
N ASN A 90 8.38 -7.94 3.36
CA ASN A 90 9.75 -7.45 3.51
C ASN A 90 9.86 -5.95 3.84
N ILE A 91 8.80 -5.26 4.30
CA ILE A 91 9.07 -3.98 4.99
C ILE A 91 9.75 -4.36 6.31
N ASN A 92 11.06 -4.26 6.26
CA ASN A 92 11.97 -4.63 7.34
C ASN A 92 11.92 -3.57 8.44
N TYR A 93 12.88 -3.67 9.35
CA TYR A 93 13.14 -2.63 10.33
C TYR A 93 13.63 -1.35 9.64
N TYR A 94 13.58 -0.23 10.36
CA TYR A 94 13.99 1.06 9.85
C TYR A 94 14.71 1.83 10.95
N CYS A 95 15.70 2.62 10.55
CA CYS A 95 16.48 3.48 11.44
C CYS A 95 16.20 4.94 11.15
N TYR A 96 16.30 5.79 12.16
CA TYR A 96 16.39 7.22 11.91
C TYR A 96 17.66 7.56 11.13
N GLY A 97 17.51 8.38 10.09
CA GLY A 97 18.62 8.91 9.30
C GLY A 97 19.27 10.14 9.95
N PHE A 98 20.24 10.73 9.24
CA PHE A 98 20.83 12.01 9.62
C PHE A 98 19.72 13.07 9.82
N ASN A 99 19.76 13.81 10.93
CA ASN A 99 18.69 14.68 11.49
C ASN A 99 17.54 13.97 12.25
N GLY A 100 17.66 12.68 12.57
CA GLY A 100 17.13 12.04 13.78
C GLY A 100 15.61 11.91 13.98
N THR A 101 14.76 12.61 13.22
CA THR A 101 13.29 12.60 13.48
C THR A 101 12.42 12.69 12.23
N LYS A 102 12.92 13.18 11.09
CA LYS A 102 12.11 13.38 9.87
C LYS A 102 12.42 12.43 8.72
N ILE A 103 13.51 11.69 8.82
CA ILE A 103 13.96 10.77 7.78
C ILE A 103 14.16 9.42 8.44
N VAL A 104 13.51 8.39 7.91
CA VAL A 104 13.78 7.00 8.26
C VAL A 104 14.34 6.27 7.05
N LYS A 105 15.35 5.44 7.27
CA LYS A 105 15.97 4.59 6.25
C LYS A 105 15.51 3.16 6.50
N GLU A 106 15.04 2.49 5.45
CA GLU A 106 14.75 1.05 5.50
C GLU A 106 16.07 0.28 5.64
N CYS A 107 16.12 -0.62 6.62
CA CYS A 107 17.28 -1.48 6.87
C CYS A 107 17.05 -2.86 6.26
N SER A 108 18.10 -3.51 5.80
CA SER A 108 17.99 -4.91 5.37
C SER A 108 17.82 -5.82 6.59
N LEU A 109 17.28 -7.04 6.40
CA LEU A 109 17.21 -8.02 7.50
C LEU A 109 18.59 -8.45 8.00
N THR A 110 19.61 -8.34 7.15
CA THR A 110 20.99 -8.73 7.43
C THR A 110 21.81 -7.59 8.06
N GLU A 111 21.30 -6.36 8.04
CA GLU A 111 21.95 -5.17 8.63
C GLU A 111 20.90 -4.41 9.45
N SER A 112 20.43 -5.04 10.53
CA SER A 112 19.27 -4.55 11.31
C SER A 112 19.61 -3.50 12.37
N ASP A 113 20.88 -3.32 12.71
CA ASP A 113 21.26 -2.49 13.84
C ASP A 113 21.31 -1.00 13.48
N CYS A 114 20.56 -0.19 14.24
CA CYS A 114 20.74 1.26 14.20
C CYS A 114 21.91 1.65 15.09
N TYR A 115 22.76 2.56 14.62
CA TYR A 115 23.78 3.19 15.43
C TYR A 115 23.60 4.70 15.45
N ILE A 116 24.05 5.32 16.53
CA ILE A 116 24.26 6.76 16.63
C ILE A 116 25.66 6.98 17.16
N VAL A 117 26.47 7.78 16.46
CA VAL A 117 27.81 8.13 16.92
C VAL A 117 27.92 9.64 17.09
N LYS A 118 28.59 10.07 18.15
CA LYS A 118 29.00 11.46 18.32
C LYS A 118 30.30 11.68 17.56
N ILE A 119 30.27 12.49 16.51
CA ILE A 119 31.49 12.91 15.80
C ILE A 119 32.05 14.12 16.55
N ASN A 120 33.21 13.96 17.17
CA ASN A 120 33.97 15.09 17.70
C ASN A 120 34.85 15.61 16.56
N ASN A 121 34.61 16.84 16.09
CA ASN A 121 35.56 17.51 15.21
C ASN A 121 36.85 17.72 16.01
N LYS A 122 37.88 16.92 15.72
CA LYS A 122 39.24 17.30 16.08
C LYS A 122 39.60 18.45 15.14
N GLY A 123 39.74 19.65 15.71
CA GLY A 123 40.34 20.79 15.04
C GLY A 123 41.81 20.54 14.70
#